data_AF-T0ZJ49-F1
#
_entry.id   AF-T0ZJ49-F1
#
_cell.length_a   1.000
_cell.length_b   1.000
_cell.length_c   1.000
_cell.angle_alpha   90.00
_cell.angle_beta   90.00
_cell.angle_gamma   90.00
#
_symmetry.space_group_name_H-M   'P 1'
#
loop_
_entity.id
_entity.type
_entity.pdbx_description
1 polymer ?
#
loop_
_entity_poly.entity_id
_entity_poly.type
_entity_poly.pdbx_seq_one_letter_code
_entity_poly.pdbx_strand_id
1 'polypeptide(L)'
;SAYDDVDTYTSITKQYRMLRAILGFGDREQEAIGKGATVAQLQGLPVRQKLSRMKWIPEADLKNQFDAVENEMRDSVQELTAGAGGA
;
A
#
# COMPACT_ATOMS: atom_id res chain seq x y z
N SER A 1 12.85 -6.50 12.20
CA SER A 1 13.89 -7.50 12.54
C SER A 1 14.57 -6.92 13.75
N ALA A 2 14.78 -7.69 14.81
CA ALA A 2 15.45 -7.15 16.00
C ALA A 2 16.85 -6.58 15.69
N TYR A 3 17.46 -7.00 14.58
CA TYR A 3 18.80 -6.58 14.13
C TYR A 3 18.81 -5.43 13.10
N ASP A 4 17.65 -4.91 12.69
CA ASP A 4 17.56 -3.83 11.71
C ASP A 4 17.38 -2.48 12.42
N ASP A 5 18.23 -1.49 12.14
CA ASP A 5 18.26 -0.22 12.87
C ASP A 5 16.92 0.55 12.83
N VAL A 6 16.10 0.34 11.80
CA VAL A 6 14.81 1.02 11.63
C VAL A 6 13.62 0.13 12.03
N ASP A 7 13.70 -1.17 11.76
CA ASP A 7 12.66 -2.17 12.04
C ASP A 7 12.89 -2.92 13.38
N THR A 8 13.80 -2.42 14.23
CA THR A 8 13.99 -2.88 15.64
C THR A 8 12.98 -2.23 16.59
N TYR A 9 12.48 -1.05 16.24
CA TYR A 9 11.46 -0.31 16.98
C TYR A 9 10.40 0.24 16.02
N THR A 10 9.15 0.28 16.47
CA THR A 10 8.04 0.85 15.67
C THR A 10 7.08 1.54 16.61
N SER A 11 6.95 2.86 16.49
CA SER A 11 6.02 3.66 17.29
C SER A 11 4.56 3.25 17.06
N ILE A 12 3.67 3.54 18.01
CA ILE A 12 2.22 3.32 17.85
C ILE A 12 1.67 4.05 16.62
N THR A 13 2.16 5.26 16.35
CA THR A 13 1.78 6.03 15.16
C THR A 13 2.16 5.30 13.88
N LYS A 14 3.39 4.77 13.79
CA LYS A 14 3.84 3.97 12.65
C LYS A 14 3.04 2.68 12.51
N GLN A 15 2.78 1.97 13.61
CA GLN A 15 1.94 0.76 13.62
C GLN A 15 0.53 1.04 13.08
N TYR A 16 -0.13 2.08 13.57
CA TYR A 16 -1.46 2.49 13.12
C TYR A 16 -1.48 2.81 11.62
N ARG A 17 -0.49 3.60 11.16
CA ARG A 17 -0.37 3.98 9.75
C ARG A 17 -0.14 2.76 8.84
N MET A 18 0.72 1.82 9.26
CA MET A 18 0.95 0.57 8.53
C MET A 18 -0.33 -0.26 8.41
N LEU A 19 -1.03 -0.48 9.53
CA LEU A 19 -2.26 -1.26 9.53
C LEU A 19 -3.33 -0.59 8.66
N ARG A 20 -3.51 0.73 8.79
CA ARG A 20 -4.45 1.50 7.98
C ARG A 20 -4.15 1.39 6.49
N ALA A 21 -2.89 1.47 6.08
CA ALA A 21 -2.49 1.35 4.68
C ALA A 21 -2.75 -0.08 4.14
N ILE A 22 -2.45 -1.12 4.92
CA ILE A 22 -2.71 -2.52 4.55
C ILE A 22 -4.21 -2.76 4.35
N LEU A 23 -5.04 -2.36 5.31
CA LEU A 23 -6.50 -2.53 5.23
C LEU A 23 -7.08 -1.71 4.08
N GLY A 24 -6.69 -0.44 3.95
CA GLY A 24 -7.16 0.44 2.89
C GLY A 24 -6.75 -0.02 1.49
N PHE A 25 -5.63 -0.72 1.35
CA PHE A 25 -5.27 -1.38 0.09
C PHE A 25 -6.18 -2.57 -0.20
N GLY A 26 -6.43 -3.42 0.80
CA GLY A 26 -7.35 -4.55 0.67
C GLY A 26 -8.75 -4.14 0.22
N ASP A 27 -9.31 -3.07 0.80
CA ASP A 27 -10.61 -2.53 0.40
C ASP A 27 -10.65 -2.12 -1.09
N ARG A 28 -9.56 -1.51 -1.58
CA ARG A 28 -9.43 -1.09 -2.98
C ARG A 28 -9.22 -2.28 -3.93
N GLU A 29 -8.46 -3.29 -3.50
CA GLU A 29 -8.33 -4.54 -4.26
C GLU A 29 -9.72 -5.20 -4.44
N GLN A 30 -10.55 -5.23 -3.39
CA GLN A 30 -11.92 -5.74 -3.49
C GLN A 30 -12.79 -4.93 -4.45
N GLU A 31 -12.72 -3.60 -4.39
CA GLU A 31 -13.42 -2.72 -5.34
C GLU A 31 -12.99 -2.97 -6.79
N ALA A 32 -11.69 -3.13 -7.03
CA ALA A 32 -11.14 -3.38 -8.35
C ALA A 32 -11.59 -4.73 -8.92
N ILE A 33 -11.61 -5.78 -8.09
CA ILE A 33 -12.16 -7.10 -8.47
C ILE A 33 -13.63 -6.95 -8.85
N GLY A 34 -14.41 -6.20 -8.07
CA GLY A 34 -15.82 -5.91 -8.37
C GLY A 34 -16.02 -5.18 -9.71
N LYS A 35 -15.00 -4.50 -10.21
CA LYS A 35 -14.96 -3.81 -11.51
C LYS A 35 -14.30 -4.63 -12.64
N GLY A 36 -13.98 -5.90 -12.39
CA GLY A 36 -13.44 -6.82 -13.41
C GLY A 36 -11.91 -6.94 -13.45
N ALA A 37 -11.18 -6.33 -12.51
CA ALA A 37 -9.74 -6.55 -12.41
C ALA A 37 -9.42 -7.99 -12.00
N THR A 38 -8.40 -8.57 -12.62
CA THR A 38 -7.92 -9.92 -12.28
C THR A 38 -6.97 -9.89 -11.08
N VAL A 39 -6.89 -11.00 -10.35
CA VAL A 39 -5.94 -11.16 -9.25
C VAL A 39 -4.48 -10.99 -9.72
N ALA A 40 -4.15 -11.45 -10.93
CA ALA A 40 -2.80 -11.32 -11.48
C ALA A 40 -2.41 -9.84 -11.70
N GLN A 41 -3.34 -9.02 -12.19
CA GLN A 41 -3.13 -7.58 -12.33
C GLN A 41 -2.89 -6.89 -10.98
N LEU A 42 -3.67 -7.25 -9.95
CA LEU A 42 -3.53 -6.70 -8.60
C LEU A 42 -2.22 -7.12 -7.93
N GLN A 43 -1.81 -8.38 -8.11
CA GLN A 43 -0.52 -8.88 -7.60
C GLN A 43 0.68 -8.16 -8.25
N GLY A 44 0.53 -7.69 -9.48
CA GLY A 44 1.55 -6.92 -10.21
C GLY A 44 1.70 -5.47 -9.76
N LEU A 45 0.81 -4.95 -8.89
CA LEU A 45 0.86 -3.55 -8.49
C LEU A 45 2.12 -3.24 -7.65
N PRO A 46 2.95 -2.25 -8.07
CA PRO A 46 4.19 -1.88 -7.36
C PRO A 46 3.96 -1.49 -5.90
N VAL A 47 2.77 -0.95 -5.60
CA VAL A 47 2.41 -0.49 -4.26
C VAL A 47 2.43 -1.62 -3.20
N ARG A 48 2.23 -2.89 -3.60
CA ARG A 48 2.38 -4.04 -2.70
C ARG A 48 3.79 -4.16 -2.13
N GLN A 49 4.79 -3.87 -2.95
CA GLN A 49 6.19 -3.87 -2.51
C GLN A 49 6.49 -2.70 -1.58
N LYS A 50 5.84 -1.54 -1.79
CA LYS A 50 5.99 -0.39 -0.89
C LYS A 50 5.35 -0.65 0.46
N LEU A 51 4.15 -1.24 0.48
CA LEU A 51 3.47 -1.64 1.72
C LEU A 51 4.33 -2.59 2.56
N SER A 52 4.94 -3.62 1.94
CA SER A 52 5.81 -4.55 2.66
C SER A 52 7.09 -3.90 3.20
N ARG A 53 7.51 -2.77 2.61
CA ARG A 53 8.71 -2.02 3.01
C ARG A 53 8.44 -0.92 4.02
N MET A 54 7.19 -0.64 4.41
CA MET A 54 6.85 0.44 5.33
C MET A 54 7.55 0.35 6.70
N LYS A 55 7.89 -0.87 7.12
CA LYS A 55 8.61 -1.12 8.36
C LYS A 55 10.02 -0.50 8.39
N TRP A 56 10.64 -0.27 7.23
CA TRP A 56 11.93 0.41 7.10
C TRP A 56 11.82 1.93 6.91
N ILE A 57 10.62 2.51 6.99
CA ILE A 57 10.47 3.96 6.93
C ILE A 57 10.98 4.58 8.24
N PRO A 58 11.92 5.54 8.20
CA PRO A 58 12.34 6.27 9.40
C PRO A 58 11.17 7.01 10.06
N GLU A 59 11.16 7.08 11.40
CA GLU A 59 10.09 7.75 12.17
C GLU A 59 9.92 9.24 11.77
N ALA A 60 11.01 9.91 11.39
CA ALA A 60 10.98 11.31 10.94
C ALA A 60 10.22 11.50 9.61
N ASP A 61 10.14 10.46 8.78
CA ASP A 61 9.60 10.54 7.42
C ASP A 61 8.20 9.94 7.29
N LEU A 62 7.58 9.51 8.40
CA LEU A 62 6.29 8.83 8.39
C LEU A 62 5.23 9.62 7.64
N LYS A 63 5.10 10.93 7.91
CA LYS A 63 4.06 11.73 7.28
C LYS A 63 4.19 11.70 5.75
N ASN A 64 5.37 12.07 5.24
CA ASN A 64 5.58 12.21 3.80
C ASN A 64 5.47 10.86 3.07
N GLN A 65 6.09 9.82 3.62
CA GLN A 65 6.13 8.51 2.99
C GLN A 65 4.76 7.82 3.00
N PHE A 66 4.01 7.90 4.10
CA PHE A 66 2.67 7.30 4.16
C PHE A 66 1.67 8.07 3.30
N ASP A 67 1.71 9.40 3.30
CA ASP A 67 0.85 10.21 2.43
C ASP A 67 1.14 9.89 0.94
N ALA A 68 2.41 9.66 0.58
CA ALA A 68 2.79 9.23 -0.78
C ALA A 68 2.25 7.84 -1.15
N VAL A 69 2.37 6.86 -0.25
CA VAL A 69 1.83 5.51 -0.44
C VAL A 69 0.30 5.55 -0.57
N GLU A 70 -0.38 6.35 0.24
CA GLU A 70 -1.84 6.53 0.15
C GLU A 70 -2.29 7.11 -1.20
N ASN A 71 -1.57 8.12 -1.72
CA ASN A 71 -1.85 8.67 -3.04
C ASN A 71 -1.60 7.65 -4.15
N GLU A 72 -0.48 6.95 -4.12
CA GLU A 72 -0.15 5.93 -5.12
C GLU A 72 -1.13 4.75 -5.11
N MET A 73 -1.60 4.32 -3.95
CA MET A 73 -2.65 3.29 -3.85
C MET A 73 -3.93 3.72 -4.56
N ARG A 74 -4.35 4.99 -4.38
CA ARG A 74 -5.53 5.53 -5.06
C ARG A 74 -5.33 5.53 -6.56
N ASP A 75 -4.20 6.06 -7.02
CA ASP A 75 -3.93 6.27 -8.44
C ASP A 75 -3.77 4.92 -9.16
N SER A 76 -3.00 3.97 -8.58
CA SER A 76 -2.76 2.64 -9.15
C SER A 76 -4.04 1.81 -9.36
N VAL A 77 -4.97 1.86 -8.40
CA VAL A 77 -6.22 1.10 -8.49
C VAL A 77 -7.19 1.77 -9.47
N GLN A 78 -7.20 3.10 -9.51
CA GLN A 78 -8.00 3.84 -10.48
C GLN A 78 -7.55 3.56 -11.92
N GLU A 79 -6.24 3.56 -12.18
CA GLU A 79 -5.68 3.20 -13.50
C GLU A 79 -6.04 1.76 -13.89
N LEU A 80 -5.93 0.81 -12.95
CA LEU A 80 -6.24 -0.58 -13.21
C LEU A 80 -7.71 -0.79 -13.58
N THR A 81 -8.62 -0.10 -12.89
CA THR A 81 -10.06 -0.19 -13.15
C THR A 81 -10.49 0.55 -14.42
N ALA A 82 -9.79 1.62 -14.82
CA ALA A 82 -10.00 2.30 -16.10
C ALA A 82 -9.54 1.46 -17.30
N GLY A 83 -8.45 0.68 -17.17
CA GLY A 83 -7.95 -0.21 -18.21
C GLY A 83 -8.73 -1.52 -18.36
N ALA A 84 -9.35 -2.03 -17.29
CA ALA A 84 -10.09 -3.29 -17.29
C ALA A 84 -11.45 -3.23 -18.02
N GLY A 85 -12.00 -2.03 -18.25
CA GLY A 85 -13.27 -1.84 -18.98
C GLY A 85 -13.16 -1.92 -20.51
N GLY A 86 -11.98 -2.25 -21.06
CA GLY A 86 -11.67 -2.20 -22.49
C GLY A 86 -11.40 -3.54 -23.17
N ALA A 87 -11.69 -4.68 -22.53
CA ALA A 87 -11.50 -6.02 -23.11
C ALA A 87 -12.80 -6.81 -23.17
#